data_AF-A0A1H7WNL8-F1
#
_entry.id   AF-A0A1H7WNL8-F1
#
_cell.length_a   1.000
_cell.length_b   1.000
_cell.length_c   1.000
_cell.angle_alpha   90.00
_cell.angle_beta   90.00
_cell.angle_gamma   90.00
#
_symmetry.space_group_name_H-M   'P 1'
#
loop_
_entity.id
_entity.type
_entity.pdbx_description
1 polymer ?
#
loop_
_entity_poly.entity_id
_entity_poly.type
_entity_poly.pdbx_seq_one_letter_code
_entity_poly.pdbx_strand_id
1 'polypeptide(L)'
;MNNDQELIYRLKIKFGIAPNEPTPLQLEKIKQDIQEIVQKGVIPSESDWARIVKKHCPNSGRYAYYGADTSDLITLMQLATKK
;
A
#
# COMPACT_ATOMS: atom_id res chain seq x y z
N MET A 1 7.61 16.14 1.70
CA MET A 1 7.57 14.77 1.13
C MET A 1 6.18 14.55 0.56
N ASN A 2 6.05 14.06 -0.67
CA ASN A 2 4.74 13.72 -1.24
C ASN A 2 4.17 12.50 -0.48
N ASN A 3 2.92 12.60 0.01
CA ASN A 3 2.21 11.49 0.67
C ASN A 3 2.27 10.19 -0.16
N ASP A 4 2.26 10.33 -1.49
CA ASP A 4 2.34 9.24 -2.46
C ASP A 4 3.69 8.53 -2.44
N GLN A 5 4.79 9.27 -2.33
CA GLN A 5 6.13 8.69 -2.25
C GLN A 5 6.31 7.93 -0.93
N GLU A 6 5.76 8.47 0.15
CA GLU A 6 5.79 7.83 1.46
C GLU A 6 4.93 6.57 1.49
N LEU A 7 3.75 6.60 0.88
CA LEU A 7 2.89 5.44 0.72
C LEU A 7 3.57 4.36 -0.13
N ILE A 8 4.16 4.72 -1.27
CA ILE A 8 4.93 3.80 -2.12
C ILE A 8 6.04 3.14 -1.32
N TYR A 9 6.83 3.93 -0.59
CA TYR A 9 7.95 3.44 0.20
C TYR A 9 7.51 2.41 1.24
N ARG A 10 6.49 2.74 2.03
CA ARG A 10 5.98 1.84 3.06
C ARG A 10 5.34 0.58 2.48
N LEU A 11 4.62 0.70 1.35
CA LEU A 11 4.07 -0.44 0.62
C LEU A 11 5.17 -1.39 0.11
N LYS A 12 6.26 -0.83 -0.43
CA LYS A 12 7.41 -1.61 -0.88
C LYS A 12 8.04 -2.40 0.25
N ILE A 13 8.29 -1.77 1.38
CA ILE A 13 8.93 -2.45 2.50
C ILE A 13 8.01 -3.50 3.10
N LYS A 14 6.73 -3.15 3.30
CA LYS A 14 5.78 -4.04 3.98
C LYS A 14 5.30 -5.22 3.15
N PHE A 15 5.06 -5.02 1.85
CA PHE A 15 4.52 -6.05 0.95
C PHE A 15 5.52 -6.56 -0.08
N GLY A 16 6.76 -6.08 -0.04
CA GLY A 16 7.82 -6.57 -0.92
C GLY A 16 7.55 -6.34 -2.40
N ILE A 17 7.14 -5.12 -2.74
CA ILE A 17 6.79 -4.72 -4.12
C ILE A 17 8.07 -4.39 -4.89
N ALA A 18 8.14 -4.76 -6.17
CA ALA A 18 9.30 -4.48 -7.01
C ALA A 18 9.68 -2.98 -7.03
N PRO A 19 10.97 -2.61 -7.20
CA PRO A 19 11.40 -1.21 -7.14
C PRO A 19 10.76 -0.32 -8.23
N ASN A 20 10.37 -0.92 -9.35
CA ASN A 20 9.64 -0.31 -10.46
C ASN A 20 8.10 -0.32 -10.30
N GLU A 21 7.58 -0.88 -9.21
CA GLU A 21 6.16 -0.91 -8.85
C GLU A 21 5.95 -0.32 -7.43
N PRO A 22 4.76 0.17 -7.06
CA PRO A 22 3.63 0.45 -7.93
C PRO A 22 3.92 1.64 -8.85
N THR A 23 3.48 1.55 -10.10
CA THR A 23 3.33 2.69 -11.01
C THR A 23 2.28 3.67 -10.47
N PRO A 24 2.26 4.94 -10.91
CA PRO A 24 1.24 5.90 -10.47
C PRO A 24 -0.19 5.38 -10.63
N LEU A 25 -0.47 4.72 -11.76
CA LEU A 25 -1.78 4.10 -12.03
C LEU A 25 -2.12 2.95 -11.08
N GLN A 26 -1.14 2.10 -10.74
CA GLN A 26 -1.33 1.04 -9.75
C GLN A 26 -1.56 1.63 -8.35
N LEU A 27 -0.83 2.68 -7.99
CA LEU A 27 -0.99 3.38 -6.71
C LEU A 27 -2.39 3.97 -6.58
N GLU A 28 -2.90 4.64 -7.62
CA GLU A 28 -4.25 5.19 -7.64
C GLU A 28 -5.31 4.10 -7.45
N LYS A 29 -5.16 2.95 -8.13
CA LYS A 29 -6.07 1.82 -7.95
C LYS A 29 -6.02 1.21 -6.55
N ILE A 30 -4.83 1.11 -5.95
CA ILE A 30 -4.67 0.66 -4.55
C ILE A 30 -5.38 1.64 -3.61
N LYS A 31 -5.15 2.95 -3.77
CA LYS A 31 -5.83 3.98 -2.98
C LYS A 31 -7.34 3.90 -3.12
N GLN A 32 -7.85 3.71 -4.34
CA GLN A 32 -9.28 3.60 -4.61
C GLN A 32 -9.90 2.37 -3.94
N ASP A 33 -9.31 1.18 -4.09
CA ASP A 33 -9.80 -0.05 -3.44
C ASP A 33 -9.77 0.10 -1.90
N ILE A 34 -8.73 0.71 -1.33
CA ILE A 34 -8.63 0.98 0.10
C ILE A 34 -9.70 1.99 0.56
N GLN A 35 -9.88 3.05 -0.20
CA GLN A 35 -10.90 4.06 0.10
C GLN A 35 -12.31 3.46 0.04
N GLU A 36 -12.57 2.52 -0.87
CA GLU A 36 -13.85 1.82 -0.96
C GLU A 36 -14.12 0.97 0.30
N ILE A 37 -13.09 0.28 0.83
CA ILE A 37 -13.20 -0.47 2.09
C ILE A 37 -13.48 0.48 3.26
N VAL A 38 -12.76 1.59 3.34
CA VAL A 38 -12.96 2.61 4.39
C VAL A 38 -14.34 3.25 4.28
N GLN A 39 -14.85 3.52 3.08
CA GLN A 39 -16.20 4.03 2.86
C GLN A 39 -17.29 3.06 3.31
N LYS A 40 -17.01 1.75 3.27
CA LYS A 40 -17.91 0.72 3.85
C LYS A 40 -17.87 0.69 5.39
N GLY A 41 -17.11 1.57 6.03
CA GLY A 41 -16.93 1.61 7.49
C GLY A 41 -15.98 0.53 8.01
N VAL A 42 -15.22 -0.13 7.13
CA VAL A 42 -14.30 -1.19 7.48
C VAL A 42 -12.88 -0.64 7.51
N ILE A 43 -12.12 -0.97 8.56
CA ILE A 43 -10.69 -0.65 8.62
C ILE A 43 -9.94 -1.75 7.85
N PRO A 44 -9.25 -1.44 6.74
CA PRO A 44 -8.56 -2.44 5.94
C PRO A 44 -7.46 -3.12 6.75
N SER A 45 -7.56 -4.44 6.87
CA SER A 45 -6.57 -5.27 7.56
C SER A 45 -5.30 -5.43 6.73
N GLU A 46 -4.21 -5.91 7.32
CA GLU A 46 -2.99 -6.23 6.57
C GLU A 46 -3.25 -7.20 5.43
N SER A 47 -4.14 -8.17 5.63
CA SER A 47 -4.54 -9.13 4.62
C SER A 47 -5.30 -8.47 3.46
N ASP A 48 -6.13 -7.46 3.74
CA ASP A 48 -6.81 -6.67 2.71
C ASP A 48 -5.82 -5.87 1.88
N TRP A 49 -4.87 -5.20 2.54
CA TRP A 49 -3.79 -4.50 1.88
C TRP A 49 -2.94 -5.43 1.02
N ALA A 50 -2.52 -6.59 1.56
CA ALA A 50 -1.75 -7.58 0.81
C ALA A 50 -2.52 -8.08 -0.42
N ARG A 51 -3.83 -8.32 -0.28
CA ARG A 51 -4.71 -8.76 -1.37
C ARG A 51 -4.85 -7.69 -2.45
N ILE A 52 -5.08 -6.43 -2.07
CA ILE A 52 -5.21 -5.29 -3.01
C ILE A 52 -3.88 -5.02 -3.71
N VAL A 53 -2.78 -4.99 -2.96
CA VAL A 53 -1.44 -4.83 -3.50
C VAL A 53 -1.13 -5.95 -4.47
N LYS A 54 -1.39 -7.21 -4.12
CA LYS A 54 -1.17 -8.37 -5.01
C LYS A 54 -2.06 -8.36 -6.25
N LYS A 55 -3.28 -7.83 -6.14
CA LYS A 55 -4.23 -7.66 -7.26
C LYS A 55 -3.70 -6.67 -8.28
N HIS A 56 -3.06 -5.57 -7.84
CA HIS A 56 -2.57 -4.52 -8.75
C HIS A 56 -1.09 -4.65 -9.10
N CYS A 57 -0.28 -5.24 -8.23
CA CYS A 57 1.16 -5.48 -8.37
C CYS A 57 1.42 -6.99 -8.28
N PRO A 58 1.37 -7.74 -9.40
CA PRO A 58 1.53 -9.19 -9.39
C PRO A 58 2.92 -9.66 -8.93
N ASN A 59 3.94 -8.77 -8.97
CA ASN A 59 5.28 -9.07 -8.45
C ASN A 59 5.44 -8.76 -6.95
N SER A 60 4.37 -8.36 -6.24
CA SER A 60 4.41 -8.16 -4.79
C SER A 60 4.77 -9.46 -4.07
N GLY A 61 5.57 -9.37 -3.01
CA GLY A 61 6.04 -10.50 -2.20
C GLY A 61 7.28 -11.20 -2.76
N ARG A 62 7.84 -10.74 -3.88
CA ARG A 62 9.10 -11.26 -4.44
C ARG A 62 10.35 -10.51 -3.97
N TYR A 63 10.17 -9.32 -3.39
CA TYR A 63 11.27 -8.49 -2.93
C TYR A 63 11.23 -8.39 -1.41
N ALA A 64 12.27 -8.86 -0.72
CA ALA A 64 12.43 -8.62 0.71
C ALA A 64 13.30 -7.37 0.88
N TYR A 65 12.69 -6.26 1.28
CA TYR A 65 13.47 -5.09 1.67
C TYR A 65 13.94 -5.28 3.10
N TYR A 66 15.27 -5.30 3.30
CA TYR A 66 15.89 -5.27 4.63
C TYR A 66 15.71 -3.88 5.25
N GLY A 67 14.50 -3.61 5.72
CA GLY A 67 14.12 -2.47 6.52
C GLY A 67 12.88 -2.90 7.29
N ALA A 68 12.93 -2.87 8.62
CA ALA A 68 11.76 -3.16 9.41
C ALA A 68 10.81 -1.96 9.28
N ASP A 69 9.83 -2.02 8.36
CA ASP A 69 8.71 -1.09 8.41
C ASP A 69 7.85 -1.49 9.61
N THR A 70 8.17 -0.92 10.77
CA THR A 70 7.38 -1.07 12.00
C THR A 70 6.14 -0.19 11.99
N SER A 71 5.81 0.41 10.85
CA SER A 71 4.68 1.33 10.76
C SER A 71 3.36 0.59 10.86
N ASP A 72 2.54 1.05 11.79
CA ASP A 72 1.16 0.60 11.90
C ASP A 72 0.37 0.78 10.60
N LEU A 73 -0.53 -0.17 10.33
CA LEU A 73 -1.50 -0.11 9.22
C LEU A 73 -2.32 1.18 9.22
N ILE A 74 -2.52 1.77 10.39
CA ILE A 74 -3.19 3.06 10.58
C ILE A 74 -2.42 4.18 9.87
N THR A 75 -1.09 4.17 9.95
CA THR A 75 -0.25 5.17 9.29
C THR A 75 -0.28 5.01 7.77
N LEU A 76 -0.28 3.77 7.27
CA LEU A 76 -0.48 3.47 5.84
C LEU A 76 -1.83 3.98 5.34
N MET A 77 -2.90 3.73 6.11
CA MET A 77 -4.24 4.20 5.79
C MET A 77 -4.31 5.72 5.74
N GLN A 78 -3.78 6.41 6.77
CA GLN A 78 -3.79 7.87 6.82
C GLN A 78 -3.05 8.51 5.63
N LEU A 79 -1.95 7.92 5.18
CA LEU A 79 -1.21 8.39 4.00
C LEU A 79 -1.97 8.14 2.69
N ALA A 80 -2.70 7.03 2.60
CA ALA A 80 -3.51 6.72 1.43
C ALA A 80 -4.80 7.57 1.34
N THR A 81 -5.33 8.03 2.47
CA THR A 81 -6.57 8.82 2.52
C THR A 81 -6.36 10.32 2.66
N LYS A 82 -5.13 10.79 2.92
CA LYS A 82 -4.82 12.23 2.96
C LYS A 82 -4.74 12.79 1.53
N LYS A 83 -5.54 13.82 1.26
CA LYS A 83 -5.47 14.67 0.06
C LYS A 83 -4.18 15.48 0.04
#